data_AF-A0A7R9TY70-F1
#
_entry.id   AF-A0A7R9TY70-F1
#
_cell.length_a   1.000
_cell.length_b   1.000
_cell.length_c   1.000
_cell.angle_alpha   90.00
_cell.angle_beta   90.00
_cell.angle_gamma   90.00
#
_symmetry.space_group_name_H-M   'P 1'
#
loop_
_entity.id
_entity.type
_entity.pdbx_description
1 polymer ?
#
loop_
_entity_poly.entity_id
_entity_poly.type
_entity_poly.pdbx_seq_one_letter_code
_entity_poly.pdbx_strand_id
1 'polypeptide(L)'
;DAAAAAFAPLVSLASPLASTPRDVETEIRRCVAVPGGNVLDDASDALRAIRDARRDAERELRELLREKADYMARKNFAERAQIVTRLNRECIPIKAGAQSEMEGVILGASGSGQTVFKEPAGAVPLNNAIAELNAKEDAEIERVLRTLTALVLGADDGEGLTEAVEALGAVDATRAKAKHAAWLDASPVKVVGGTDGDGDDDDDGG
;
A
#
# COMPACT_ATOMS: atom_id res chain seq x y z
N ASP A 1 -26.46 -28.86 19.48
CA ASP A 1 -27.20 -27.66 19.87
C ASP A 1 -28.43 -27.52 18.97
N ALA A 2 -29.63 -27.34 19.54
CA ALA A 2 -30.91 -27.43 18.79
C ALA A 2 -31.09 -26.29 17.77
N ALA A 3 -30.48 -25.13 18.02
CA ALA A 3 -30.48 -24.01 17.08
C ALA A 3 -29.61 -24.28 15.83
N ALA A 4 -28.48 -24.99 15.97
CA ALA A 4 -27.63 -25.36 14.85
C ALA A 4 -28.32 -26.37 13.90
N ALA A 5 -29.17 -27.24 14.45
CA ALA A 5 -29.96 -28.18 13.65
C ALA A 5 -31.08 -27.50 12.84
N ALA A 6 -31.67 -26.42 13.37
CA ALA A 6 -32.72 -25.66 12.68
C ALA A 6 -32.19 -24.83 11.49
N PHE A 7 -30.90 -24.47 11.49
CA PHE A 7 -30.27 -23.63 10.47
C PHE A 7 -29.07 -24.30 9.79
N ALA A 8 -29.09 -25.63 9.66
CA ALA A 8 -28.01 -26.41 9.07
C ALA A 8 -27.50 -25.87 7.71
N PRO A 9 -28.36 -25.40 6.77
CA PRO A 9 -27.90 -24.81 5.51
C PRO A 9 -27.08 -23.53 5.70
N LEU A 10 -27.44 -22.67 6.67
CA LEU A 10 -26.71 -21.45 6.96
C LEU A 10 -25.37 -21.74 7.66
N VAL A 11 -25.34 -22.74 8.53
CA VAL A 11 -24.10 -23.20 9.18
C VAL A 11 -23.12 -23.75 8.15
N SER A 12 -23.61 -24.57 7.20
CA SER A 12 -22.81 -25.07 6.08
C SER A 12 -22.31 -23.95 5.17
N LEU A 13 -23.14 -22.92 4.93
CA LEU A 13 -22.75 -21.79 4.11
C LEU A 13 -21.67 -20.93 4.76
N ALA A 14 -21.72 -20.77 6.08
CA ALA A 14 -20.80 -19.92 6.84
C ALA A 14 -19.54 -20.64 7.30
N SER A 15 -19.41 -21.96 7.11
CA SER A 15 -18.27 -22.73 7.61
C SER A 15 -16.90 -22.21 7.13
N PRO A 16 -16.71 -21.74 5.88
CA PRO A 16 -15.41 -21.22 5.44
C PRO A 16 -14.99 -19.92 6.16
N LEU A 17 -15.93 -19.19 6.78
CA LEU A 17 -15.59 -17.99 7.54
C LEU A 17 -14.80 -18.33 8.82
N ALA A 18 -15.01 -19.53 9.38
CA ALA A 18 -14.36 -19.95 10.62
C ALA A 18 -12.86 -20.22 10.46
N SER A 19 -12.39 -20.52 9.24
CA SER A 19 -10.99 -20.76 8.91
C SER A 19 -10.17 -19.50 8.61
N THR A 20 -10.77 -18.31 8.70
CA THR A 20 -10.07 -17.06 8.43
C THR A 20 -8.95 -16.80 9.46
N PRO A 21 -7.68 -16.65 9.06
CA PRO A 21 -6.59 -16.39 10.00
C PRO A 21 -6.72 -15.00 10.62
N ARG A 22 -6.87 -14.94 11.95
CA ARG A 22 -7.02 -13.66 12.69
C ARG A 22 -5.71 -12.88 12.82
N ASP A 23 -4.59 -13.58 12.72
CA ASP A 23 -3.26 -13.00 12.89
C ASP A 23 -2.84 -12.17 11.67
N VAL A 24 -3.36 -12.50 10.47
CA VAL A 24 -3.11 -11.78 9.22
C VAL A 24 -3.56 -10.33 9.33
N GLU A 25 -4.80 -10.09 9.78
CA GLU A 25 -5.32 -8.72 9.91
C GLU A 25 -4.50 -7.91 10.91
N THR A 26 -4.19 -8.51 12.07
CA THR A 26 -3.42 -7.86 13.13
C THR A 26 -2.05 -7.43 12.62
N GLU A 27 -1.36 -8.31 11.89
CA GLU A 27 -0.03 -8.04 11.37
C GLU A 27 -0.03 -7.03 10.23
N ILE A 28 -1.03 -7.08 9.34
CA ILE A 28 -1.22 -6.06 8.30
C ILE A 28 -1.43 -4.69 8.94
N ARG A 29 -2.30 -4.59 9.98
CA ARG A 29 -2.55 -3.32 10.68
C ARG A 29 -1.34 -2.80 11.44
N ARG A 30 -0.47 -3.69 11.92
CA ARG A 30 0.81 -3.31 12.56
C ARG A 30 1.78 -2.69 11.55
N CYS A 31 1.78 -3.18 10.31
CA CYS A 31 2.77 -2.79 9.30
C CYS A 31 2.30 -1.71 8.32
N VAL A 32 1.00 -1.64 8.03
CA VAL A 32 0.45 -0.80 6.95
C VAL A 32 -0.58 0.16 7.50
N ALA A 33 -0.41 1.45 7.19
CA ALA A 33 -1.31 2.50 7.64
C ALA A 33 -2.70 2.39 6.98
N VAL A 34 -3.75 2.55 7.79
CA VAL A 34 -5.15 2.62 7.33
C VAL A 34 -5.80 3.89 7.90
N PRO A 35 -6.24 4.84 7.06
CA PRO A 35 -6.09 4.89 5.60
C PRO A 35 -4.66 5.26 5.17
N GLY A 36 -4.31 5.01 3.90
CA GLY A 36 -3.06 5.50 3.28
C GLY A 36 -2.23 4.44 2.58
N GLY A 37 -2.19 3.21 3.12
CA GLY A 37 -1.49 2.08 2.51
C GLY A 37 0.05 2.16 2.56
N ASN A 38 0.62 3.17 3.20
CA ASN A 38 2.06 3.27 3.40
C ASN A 38 2.53 2.32 4.51
N VAL A 39 3.72 1.75 4.33
CA VAL A 39 4.36 0.94 5.37
C VAL A 39 4.85 1.86 6.50
N LEU A 40 4.46 1.53 7.73
CA LEU A 40 4.76 2.28 8.95
C LEU A 40 6.25 2.12 9.33
N ASP A 41 6.82 3.12 10.00
CA ASP A 41 8.22 3.07 10.47
C ASP A 41 8.46 1.82 11.35
N ASP A 42 7.44 1.46 12.11
CA ASP A 42 7.43 0.39 13.11
C ASP A 42 7.17 -0.99 12.51
N ALA A 43 7.02 -1.09 11.18
CA ALA A 43 6.80 -2.37 10.52
C ALA A 43 7.98 -3.33 10.72
N SER A 44 9.21 -2.80 10.79
CA SER A 44 10.41 -3.52 11.21
C SER A 44 11.43 -2.60 11.89
N ASP A 45 12.26 -3.18 12.76
CA ASP A 45 13.35 -2.43 13.42
C ASP A 45 14.38 -1.90 12.40
N ALA A 46 14.62 -2.67 11.33
CA ALA A 46 15.50 -2.26 10.25
C ALA A 46 14.94 -1.04 9.49
N LEU A 47 13.64 -1.05 9.17
CA LEU A 47 12.99 0.08 8.49
C LEU A 47 13.04 1.34 9.35
N ARG A 48 12.75 1.21 10.65
CA ARG A 48 12.87 2.32 11.61
C ARG A 48 14.29 2.89 11.59
N ALA A 49 15.30 2.04 11.74
CA ALA A 49 16.70 2.47 11.79
C ALA A 49 17.13 3.17 10.48
N ILE A 50 16.72 2.66 9.32
CA ILE A 50 16.99 3.29 8.02
C ILE A 50 16.33 4.68 7.94
N ARG A 51 15.06 4.80 8.34
CA ARG A 51 14.33 6.06 8.32
C ARG A 51 14.91 7.08 9.29
N ASP A 52 15.33 6.66 10.47
CA ASP A 52 16.01 7.53 11.44
C ASP A 52 17.33 8.05 10.89
N ALA A 53 18.18 7.16 10.36
CA ALA A 53 19.44 7.55 9.73
C ALA A 53 19.22 8.52 8.55
N ARG A 54 18.16 8.31 7.75
CA ARG A 54 17.83 9.23 6.66
C ARG A 54 17.41 10.60 7.18
N ARG A 55 16.51 10.65 8.16
CA ARG A 55 16.06 11.91 8.80
C ARG A 55 17.23 12.69 9.38
N ASP A 56 18.21 12.00 9.96
CA ASP A 56 19.41 12.62 10.50
C ASP A 56 20.31 13.20 9.40
N ALA A 57 20.57 12.43 8.33
CA ALA A 57 21.35 12.89 7.18
C ALA A 57 20.67 14.08 6.46
N GLU A 58 19.35 14.05 6.30
CA GLU A 58 18.56 15.14 5.74
C GLU A 58 18.62 16.42 6.58
N ARG A 59 18.60 16.28 7.92
CA ARG A 59 18.73 17.42 8.83
C ARG A 59 20.11 18.07 8.70
N GLU A 60 21.17 17.27 8.76
CA GLU A 60 22.55 17.73 8.62
C GLU A 60 22.76 18.40 7.25
N LEU A 61 22.25 17.79 6.18
CA LEU A 61 22.31 18.34 4.83
C LEU A 61 21.62 19.71 4.76
N ARG A 62 20.42 19.84 5.32
CA ARG A 62 19.69 21.11 5.29
C ARG A 62 20.36 22.20 6.10
N GLU A 63 20.96 21.88 7.24
CA GLU A 63 21.72 22.85 8.04
C GLU A 63 22.92 23.38 7.23
N LEU A 64 23.70 22.49 6.63
CA LEU A 64 24.84 22.84 5.77
C LEU A 64 24.40 23.69 4.58
N LEU A 65 23.35 23.27 3.86
CA LEU A 65 22.86 23.98 2.69
C LEU A 65 22.28 25.34 3.05
N ARG A 66 21.63 25.49 4.21
CA ARG A 66 21.10 26.79 4.67
C ARG A 66 22.23 27.77 4.93
N GLU A 67 23.25 27.36 5.68
CA GLU A 67 24.42 28.20 5.96
C GLU A 67 25.10 28.66 4.66
N LYS A 68 25.31 27.73 3.72
CA LYS A 68 25.90 28.04 2.42
C LYS A 68 25.01 28.93 1.57
N ALA A 69 23.70 28.69 1.53
CA ALA A 69 22.77 29.51 0.76
C ALA A 69 22.72 30.96 1.28
N ASP A 70 22.70 31.13 2.60
CA ASP A 70 22.76 32.44 3.24
C ASP A 70 24.05 33.17 2.93
N TYR A 71 25.20 32.48 3.00
CA TYR A 71 26.50 33.04 2.64
C TYR A 71 26.52 33.53 1.19
N MET A 72 26.06 32.70 0.24
CA MET A 72 26.05 33.03 -1.18
C MET A 72 25.12 34.22 -1.49
N ALA A 73 23.97 34.30 -0.83
CA ALA A 73 23.05 35.43 -0.98
C ALA A 73 23.64 36.73 -0.40
N ARG A 74 24.24 36.68 0.79
CA ARG A 74 24.90 37.85 1.40
C ARG A 74 26.04 38.41 0.57
N LYS A 75 26.74 37.55 -0.17
CA LYS A 75 27.82 37.93 -1.11
C LYS A 75 27.32 38.30 -2.51
N ASN A 76 25.99 38.31 -2.74
CA ASN A 76 25.37 38.56 -4.04
C ASN A 76 25.77 37.55 -5.14
N PHE A 77 26.20 36.35 -4.74
CA PHE A 77 26.48 35.21 -5.64
C PHE A 77 25.23 34.37 -5.93
N ALA A 78 24.17 34.54 -5.15
CA ALA A 78 22.84 33.98 -5.39
C ALA A 78 21.80 35.11 -5.34
N GLU A 79 20.68 34.98 -6.07
CA GLU A 79 19.59 35.97 -6.04
C GLU A 79 18.91 36.06 -4.66
N ARG A 80 18.78 34.90 -3.99
CA ARG A 80 18.24 34.78 -2.63
C ARG A 80 18.79 33.53 -1.98
N ALA A 81 18.77 33.47 -0.66
CA ALA A 81 19.05 32.24 0.06
C ALA A 81 17.90 31.26 -0.15
N GLN A 82 18.16 30.16 -0.84
CA GLN A 82 17.18 29.10 -1.06
C GLN A 82 17.88 27.78 -1.36
N ILE A 83 17.21 26.69 -0.97
CA ILE A 83 17.59 25.31 -1.28
C ILE A 83 16.59 24.80 -2.30
N VAL A 84 17.08 24.10 -3.33
CA VAL A 84 16.24 23.53 -4.38
C VAL A 84 16.69 22.10 -4.68
N THR A 85 15.74 21.26 -5.11
CA THR A 85 16.06 19.89 -5.53
C THR A 85 16.26 19.84 -7.05
N ARG A 86 17.34 19.20 -7.48
CA ARG A 86 17.65 18.90 -8.89
C ARG A 86 18.19 17.48 -8.99
N LEU A 87 17.64 16.70 -9.93
CA LEU A 87 18.02 15.30 -10.12
C LEU A 87 17.97 14.48 -8.80
N ASN A 88 16.94 14.74 -7.98
CA ASN A 88 16.78 14.16 -6.63
C ASN A 88 17.90 14.47 -5.63
N ARG A 89 18.65 15.56 -5.84
CA ARG A 89 19.69 16.05 -4.92
C ARG A 89 19.38 17.47 -4.48
N GLU A 90 19.51 17.75 -3.20
CA GLU A 90 19.35 19.13 -2.70
C GLU A 90 20.61 19.95 -3.02
N CYS A 91 20.42 21.16 -3.54
CA CYS A 91 21.47 22.03 -4.04
C CYS A 91 21.09 23.50 -3.92
N ILE A 92 22.03 24.39 -4.29
CA ILE A 92 21.85 25.84 -4.20
C ILE A 92 21.85 26.45 -5.62
N PRO A 93 20.87 27.29 -5.96
CA PRO A 93 20.90 28.08 -7.19
C PRO A 93 21.83 29.29 -7.03
N ILE A 94 22.84 29.36 -7.87
CA ILE A 94 23.83 30.43 -7.92
C ILE A 94 23.74 31.20 -9.24
N LYS A 95 24.13 32.48 -9.25
CA LYS A 95 24.16 33.31 -10.46
C LYS A 95 25.19 32.75 -11.44
N ALA A 96 24.89 32.81 -12.73
CA ALA A 96 25.86 32.51 -13.77
C ALA A 96 27.08 33.42 -13.64
N GLY A 97 28.28 32.85 -13.73
CA GLY A 97 29.56 33.52 -13.52
C GLY A 97 30.11 33.42 -12.08
N ALA A 98 29.28 33.06 -11.10
CA ALA A 98 29.69 32.89 -9.70
C ALA A 98 29.95 31.41 -9.31
N GLN A 99 30.13 30.52 -10.29
CA GLN A 99 30.30 29.08 -10.03
C GLN A 99 31.62 28.74 -9.32
N SER A 100 32.66 29.57 -9.49
CA SER A 100 33.95 29.41 -8.80
C SER A 100 33.86 29.68 -7.30
N GLU A 101 32.87 30.47 -6.86
CA GLU A 101 32.75 30.94 -5.46
C GLU A 101 32.26 29.86 -4.49
N MET A 102 31.85 28.71 -5.00
CA MET A 102 31.42 27.58 -4.21
C MET A 102 31.93 26.30 -4.84
N GLU A 103 32.77 25.56 -4.14
CA GLU A 103 33.23 24.25 -4.60
C GLU A 103 32.10 23.23 -4.60
N GLY A 104 32.16 22.28 -5.55
CA GLY A 104 31.20 21.19 -5.65
C GLY A 104 30.71 20.93 -7.08
N VAL A 105 29.58 20.24 -7.21
CA VAL A 105 29.11 19.64 -8.46
C VAL A 105 27.99 20.47 -9.08
N ILE A 106 28.09 20.79 -10.36
CA ILE A 106 27.01 21.43 -11.11
C ILE A 106 25.99 20.36 -11.51
N LEU A 107 24.73 20.54 -11.10
CA LEU A 107 23.62 19.63 -11.39
C LEU A 107 22.81 20.07 -12.62
N GLY A 108 23.00 21.31 -13.08
CA GLY A 108 22.33 21.84 -14.26
C GLY A 108 22.23 23.36 -14.25
N ALA A 109 21.48 23.93 -15.20
CA ALA A 109 21.21 25.35 -15.29
C ALA A 109 19.73 25.64 -15.52
N SER A 110 19.28 26.87 -15.26
CA SER A 110 17.94 27.32 -15.62
C SER A 110 17.79 27.41 -17.14
N GLY A 111 16.54 27.40 -17.63
CA GLY A 111 16.26 27.56 -19.07
C GLY A 111 16.77 28.88 -19.67
N SER A 112 16.88 29.95 -18.85
CA SER A 112 17.47 31.22 -19.27
C SER A 112 19.01 31.25 -19.21
N GLY A 113 19.64 30.22 -18.62
CA GLY A 113 21.08 30.16 -18.38
C GLY A 113 21.61 31.10 -17.28
N GLN A 114 20.76 31.92 -16.67
CA GLN A 114 21.15 32.91 -15.66
C GLN A 114 21.41 32.30 -14.27
N THR A 115 20.92 31.09 -14.02
CA THR A 115 21.09 30.38 -12.74
C THR A 115 21.73 29.04 -13.00
N VAL A 116 22.76 28.70 -12.24
CA VAL A 116 23.36 27.37 -12.19
C VAL A 116 22.97 26.71 -10.87
N PHE A 117 22.56 25.44 -10.92
CA PHE A 117 22.24 24.66 -9.73
C PHE A 117 23.49 23.90 -9.31
N LYS A 118 24.03 24.21 -8.14
CA LYS A 118 25.30 23.63 -7.69
C LYS A 118 25.16 23.04 -6.28
N GLU A 119 25.59 21.79 -6.17
CA GLU A 119 25.70 21.05 -4.93
C GLU A 119 27.06 21.35 -4.27
N PRO A 120 27.10 21.89 -3.04
CA PRO A 120 28.35 22.15 -2.34
C PRO A 120 29.15 20.87 -2.09
N ALA A 121 30.48 20.94 -2.11
CA ALA A 121 31.34 19.78 -1.89
C ALA A 121 31.03 19.03 -0.57
N GLY A 122 30.74 19.74 0.52
CA GLY A 122 30.36 19.14 1.80
C GLY A 122 28.97 18.49 1.80
N ALA A 123 28.08 18.86 0.86
CA ALA A 123 26.76 18.26 0.71
C ALA A 123 26.79 16.93 -0.06
N VAL A 124 27.82 16.71 -0.90
CA VAL A 124 27.99 15.49 -1.72
C VAL A 124 27.91 14.19 -0.92
N PRO A 125 28.67 13.99 0.17
CA PRO A 125 28.57 12.76 0.95
C PRO A 125 27.19 12.55 1.57
N LEU A 126 26.53 13.62 2.03
CA LEU A 126 25.20 13.55 2.65
C LEU A 126 24.11 13.20 1.63
N ASN A 127 24.09 13.86 0.47
CA ASN A 127 23.18 13.52 -0.62
C ASN A 127 23.39 12.06 -1.10
N ASN A 128 24.62 11.57 -1.13
CA ASN A 128 24.91 10.18 -1.48
C ASN A 128 24.39 9.22 -0.41
N ALA A 129 24.61 9.51 0.87
CA ALA A 129 24.10 8.71 1.98
C ALA A 129 22.56 8.66 1.96
N ILE A 130 21.88 9.78 1.72
CA ILE A 130 20.42 9.84 1.58
C ILE A 130 19.95 8.99 0.41
N ALA A 131 20.62 9.05 -0.75
CA ALA A 131 20.28 8.22 -1.90
C ALA A 131 20.42 6.72 -1.61
N GLU A 132 21.49 6.32 -0.90
CA GLU A 132 21.69 4.93 -0.47
C GLU A 132 20.64 4.48 0.56
N LEU A 133 20.31 5.34 1.52
CA LEU A 133 19.29 5.07 2.54
C LEU A 133 17.89 4.94 1.92
N ASN A 134 17.56 5.75 0.91
CA ASN A 134 16.32 5.61 0.15
C ASN A 134 16.24 4.24 -0.55
N ALA A 135 17.32 3.81 -1.23
CA ALA A 135 17.34 2.49 -1.86
C ALA A 135 17.22 1.34 -0.85
N LYS A 136 17.85 1.49 0.33
CA LYS A 136 17.71 0.53 1.44
C LYS A 136 16.29 0.50 2.01
N GLU A 137 15.65 1.67 2.13
CA GLU A 137 14.26 1.76 2.56
C GLU A 137 13.33 1.05 1.58
N ASP A 138 13.47 1.31 0.29
CA ASP A 138 12.63 0.67 -0.74
C ASP A 138 12.75 -0.85 -0.70
N ALA A 139 13.98 -1.37 -0.56
CA ALA A 139 14.24 -2.80 -0.44
C ALA A 139 13.63 -3.40 0.84
N GLU A 140 13.70 -2.69 1.97
CA GLU A 140 13.12 -3.15 3.23
C GLU A 140 11.59 -3.10 3.21
N ILE A 141 11.00 -2.07 2.60
CA ILE A 141 9.55 -1.99 2.35
C ILE A 141 9.10 -3.19 1.52
N GLU A 142 9.80 -3.50 0.43
CA GLU A 142 9.49 -4.66 -0.41
C GLU A 142 9.56 -5.96 0.40
N ARG A 143 10.59 -6.13 1.23
CA ARG A 143 10.75 -7.30 2.10
C ARG A 143 9.58 -7.45 3.09
N VAL A 144 9.16 -6.36 3.73
CA VAL A 144 8.00 -6.34 4.63
C VAL A 144 6.74 -6.75 3.87
N LEU A 145 6.48 -6.15 2.71
CA LEU A 145 5.29 -6.45 1.91
C LEU A 145 5.30 -7.91 1.43
N ARG A 146 6.43 -8.45 0.99
CA ARG A 146 6.56 -9.88 0.64
C ARG A 146 6.24 -10.80 1.82
N THR A 147 6.65 -10.41 3.03
CA THR A 147 6.36 -11.17 4.25
C THR A 147 4.86 -11.15 4.54
N LEU A 148 4.20 -10.00 4.43
CA LEU A 148 2.75 -9.89 4.58
C LEU A 148 2.00 -10.69 3.50
N THR A 149 2.46 -10.63 2.25
CA THR A 149 1.88 -11.42 1.15
C THR A 149 1.99 -12.91 1.43
N ALA A 150 3.14 -13.40 1.90
CA ALA A 150 3.30 -14.80 2.28
C ALA A 150 2.37 -15.18 3.44
N LEU A 151 2.14 -14.26 4.39
CA LEU A 151 1.20 -14.48 5.49
C LEU A 151 -0.26 -14.56 4.99
N VAL A 152 -0.64 -13.73 4.01
CA VAL A 152 -1.96 -13.77 3.36
C VAL A 152 -2.15 -15.07 2.57
N LEU A 153 -1.13 -15.52 1.83
CA LEU A 153 -1.18 -16.78 1.09
C LEU A 153 -1.22 -18.01 2.02
N GLY A 154 -0.61 -17.93 3.20
CA GLY A 154 -0.66 -19.03 4.17
C GLY A 154 -0.11 -20.34 3.61
N ALA A 155 -0.60 -21.47 4.13
CA ALA A 155 -0.19 -22.81 3.69
C ALA A 155 -1.04 -23.35 2.53
N ASP A 156 -2.19 -22.74 2.28
CA ASP A 156 -3.22 -23.11 1.32
C ASP A 156 -3.26 -22.17 0.10
N ASP A 157 -2.21 -21.37 -0.11
CA ASP A 157 -2.09 -20.41 -1.22
C ASP A 157 -3.27 -19.42 -1.32
N GLY A 158 -3.91 -19.12 -0.19
CA GLY A 158 -5.04 -18.19 -0.09
C GLY A 158 -6.40 -18.79 -0.45
N GLU A 159 -6.50 -20.12 -0.65
CA GLU A 159 -7.77 -20.79 -0.94
C GLU A 159 -8.81 -20.53 0.15
N GLY A 160 -8.46 -20.71 1.43
CA GLY A 160 -9.39 -20.50 2.54
C GLY A 160 -9.91 -19.07 2.68
N LEU A 161 -9.08 -18.07 2.34
CA LEU A 161 -9.53 -16.67 2.28
C LEU A 161 -10.50 -16.44 1.11
N THR A 162 -10.25 -17.07 -0.04
CA THR A 162 -11.14 -16.98 -1.20
C THR A 162 -12.49 -17.61 -0.90
N GLU A 163 -12.50 -18.81 -0.32
CA GLU A 163 -13.72 -19.49 0.13
C GLU A 163 -14.49 -18.67 1.18
N ALA A 164 -13.78 -18.03 2.11
CA ALA A 164 -14.39 -17.15 3.09
C ALA A 164 -15.09 -15.93 2.43
N VAL A 165 -14.47 -15.33 1.41
CA VAL A 165 -15.08 -14.22 0.65
C VAL A 165 -16.33 -14.68 -0.10
N GLU A 166 -16.29 -15.85 -0.74
CA GLU A 166 -17.45 -16.42 -1.44
C GLU A 166 -18.59 -16.75 -0.48
N ALA A 167 -18.28 -17.39 0.65
CA ALA A 167 -19.22 -17.69 1.72
C ALA A 167 -19.87 -16.40 2.25
N LEU A 168 -19.09 -15.35 2.48
CA LEU A 168 -19.60 -14.05 2.92
C LEU A 168 -20.58 -13.46 1.90
N GLY A 169 -20.24 -13.51 0.61
CA GLY A 169 -21.10 -13.05 -0.48
C GLY A 169 -22.42 -13.83 -0.55
N ALA A 170 -22.35 -15.16 -0.40
CA ALA A 170 -23.55 -16.00 -0.41
C ALA A 170 -24.44 -15.78 0.82
N VAL A 171 -23.84 -15.57 2.00
CA VAL A 171 -24.58 -15.19 3.23
C VAL A 171 -25.27 -13.84 3.05
N ASP A 172 -24.57 -12.84 2.51
CA ASP A 172 -25.15 -11.51 2.28
C ASP A 172 -26.30 -11.55 1.28
N ALA A 173 -26.14 -12.27 0.16
CA ALA A 173 -27.20 -12.48 -0.82
C ALA A 173 -28.42 -13.21 -0.23
N THR A 174 -28.19 -14.23 0.60
CA THR A 174 -29.27 -14.97 1.29
C THR A 174 -30.02 -14.06 2.24
N ARG A 175 -29.31 -13.23 3.00
CA ARG A 175 -29.89 -12.24 3.90
C ARG A 175 -30.69 -11.18 3.13
N ALA A 176 -30.19 -10.72 1.98
CA ALA A 176 -30.90 -9.78 1.12
C ALA A 176 -32.22 -10.36 0.59
N LYS A 177 -32.19 -11.62 0.10
CA LYS A 177 -33.40 -12.34 -0.34
C LYS A 177 -34.42 -12.47 0.79
N ALA A 178 -33.99 -12.87 1.98
CA ALA A 178 -34.89 -13.00 3.14
C ALA A 178 -35.53 -11.66 3.53
N LYS A 179 -34.74 -10.57 3.58
CA LYS A 179 -35.26 -9.22 3.82
C LYS A 179 -36.25 -8.78 2.75
N HIS A 180 -35.97 -9.08 1.48
CA HIS A 180 -36.85 -8.73 0.37
C HIS A 180 -38.16 -9.52 0.39
N ALA A 181 -38.10 -10.82 0.67
CA ALA A 181 -39.30 -11.65 0.85
C ALA A 181 -40.17 -11.13 2.00
N ALA A 182 -39.56 -10.78 3.13
CA ALA A 182 -40.29 -10.17 4.26
C ALA A 182 -40.92 -8.81 3.90
N TRP A 183 -40.26 -8.00 3.06
CA TRP A 183 -40.81 -6.74 2.58
C TRP A 183 -42.02 -6.92 1.66
N LEU A 184 -42.03 -7.99 0.84
CA LEU A 184 -43.12 -8.34 -0.06
C LEU A 184 -44.24 -9.18 0.59
N ASP A 185 -44.07 -9.59 1.85
CA ASP A 185 -44.88 -10.65 2.48
C ASP A 185 -44.92 -11.95 1.64
N ALA A 186 -43.79 -12.25 0.99
CA ALA A 186 -43.67 -13.37 0.06
C ALA A 186 -43.53 -14.71 0.80
N SER A 187 -44.14 -15.75 0.24
CA SER A 187 -44.06 -17.12 0.75
C SER A 187 -43.17 -18.00 -0.14
N PRO A 188 -42.49 -19.02 0.41
CA PRO A 188 -41.68 -19.94 -0.37
C PRO A 188 -42.54 -20.72 -1.38
N VAL A 189 -42.06 -20.80 -2.62
CA VAL A 189 -42.73 -21.56 -3.69
C VAL A 189 -42.56 -23.06 -3.44
N LYS A 190 -43.66 -23.81 -3.61
CA LYS A 190 -43.64 -25.27 -3.59
C LYS A 190 -43.32 -25.79 -5.00
N VAL A 191 -42.15 -26.40 -5.18
CA VAL A 191 -41.75 -27.02 -6.44
C VAL A 191 -42.29 -28.45 -6.49
N VAL A 192 -43.00 -28.80 -7.56
CA VAL A 192 -43.49 -30.16 -7.82
C VAL A 192 -42.70 -30.71 -9.02
N GLY A 193 -42.02 -31.84 -8.86
CA GLY A 193 -41.29 -32.48 -9.95
C GLY A 193 -42.26 -32.97 -11.01
N GLY A 194 -42.04 -32.62 -12.28
CA GLY A 194 -42.83 -33.13 -13.38
C GLY A 194 -42.62 -34.64 -13.48
N THR A 195 -43.70 -35.41 -13.32
CA THR A 195 -43.72 -36.78 -13.84
C THR A 195 -43.77 -36.64 -15.36
N ASP A 196 -42.68 -37.00 -16.04
CA ASP A 196 -42.74 -37.28 -17.46
C ASP A 196 -43.91 -38.24 -17.67
N GLY A 197 -44.89 -37.81 -18.45
CA GLY A 197 -46.00 -38.65 -18.83
C GLY A 197 -45.45 -39.74 -19.75
N ASP A 198 -45.09 -40.88 -19.17
CA ASP A 198 -45.05 -42.13 -19.91
C ASP A 198 -46.48 -42.31 -20.45
N GLY A 199 -46.59 -42.19 -21.77
CA GLY A 199 -47.78 -42.52 -22.50
C GLY A 199 -47.99 -44.02 -22.36
N ASP A 200 -49.00 -44.40 -21.57
CA ASP A 200 -49.67 -45.67 -21.75
C ASP A 200 -50.44 -45.57 -23.08
N ASP A 201 -49.73 -45.84 -24.19
CA ASP A 201 -50.32 -46.44 -25.37
C ASP A 201 -50.77 -47.86 -24.94
N ASP A 202 -51.96 -47.94 -24.35
CA ASP A 202 -52.65 -49.20 -24.18
C ASP A 202 -53.04 -49.72 -25.58
N ASP A 203 -52.20 -50.64 -26.05
CA ASP A 203 -52.46 -51.62 -27.08
C ASP A 203 -53.45 -52.67 -26.54
N ASP A 204 -54.73 -52.51 -26.86
CA ASP A 204 -55.71 -53.60 -26.82
C ASP A 204 -56.40 -53.78 -28.18
N GLY A 205 -55.81 -54.70 -28.96
CA GLY A 205 -56.36 -55.22 -30.20
C GLY A 205 -57.64 -56.05 -30.04
N GLY A 206 -58.43 -56.07 -31.12
CA GLY A 206 -59.60 -56.91 -31.33
C GLY A 206 -60.38 -56.53 -32.57
#